data_AF-A0A0D6B465-F1
#
_entry.id   AF-A0A0D6B465-F1
#
_cell.length_a   1.000
_cell.length_b   1.000
_cell.length_c   1.000
_cell.angle_alpha   90.00
_cell.angle_beta   90.00
_cell.angle_gamma   90.00
#
_symmetry.space_group_name_H-M   'P 1'
#
loop_
_entity.id
_entity.type
_entity.pdbx_description
1 polymer ?
#
loop_
_entity_poly.entity_id
_entity_poly.type
_entity_poly.pdbx_seq_one_letter_code
_entity_poly.pdbx_strand_id
1 'polypeptide(L)' 'MTQKDTAPSQRETLTSDDIVSRILGFTLFCMGFSRAPADQVARGRGWLDEAGQPTADGKALIEALMSRDSAYGVYKMVY' A
#
# COMPACT_ATOMS: atom_id res chain seq x y z
N MET A 1 -23.87 -13.33 31.95
CA MET A 1 -22.59 -12.59 32.02
C MET A 1 -21.91 -12.74 30.67
N THR A 2 -22.02 -11.73 29.81
CA THR A 2 -21.54 -11.76 28.42
C THR A 2 -20.03 -11.61 28.41
N GLN A 3 -19.33 -12.68 28.00
CA GLN A 3 -17.90 -12.69 27.78
C GLN A 3 -17.61 -11.72 26.63
N LYS A 4 -16.89 -10.63 26.91
CA LYS A 4 -16.49 -9.67 25.88
C LYS A 4 -15.42 -10.35 25.02
N ASP A 5 -15.81 -10.77 23.82
CA ASP A 5 -14.91 -11.13 22.73
C ASP A 5 -13.88 -10.00 22.58
N THR A 6 -12.68 -10.23 23.12
CA THR A 6 -11.55 -9.33 22.93
C THR A 6 -10.95 -9.73 21.59
N ALA A 7 -11.51 -9.17 20.53
CA ALA A 7 -10.92 -9.27 19.19
C ALA A 7 -9.45 -8.83 19.29
N PRO A 8 -8.49 -9.60 18.73
CA PRO A 8 -7.10 -9.18 18.74
C PRO A 8 -6.98 -7.91 17.89
N SER A 9 -6.81 -6.76 18.54
CA SER A 9 -6.47 -5.51 17.88
C SER A 9 -4.96 -5.51 17.59
N GLN A 10 -4.51 -6.45 16.76
CA GLN A 10 -3.20 -6.34 16.14
C GLN A 10 -3.35 -5.28 15.05
N ARG A 11 -2.99 -4.02 15.37
CA ARG A 11 -2.52 -3.12 14.31
C ARG A 11 -1.22 -3.76 13.83
N GLU A 12 -1.28 -4.59 12.80
CA GLU A 12 -0.10 -5.14 12.16
C GLU A 12 0.75 -3.95 11.67
N THR A 13 1.81 -3.63 12.41
CA THR A 13 2.78 -2.63 11.98
C THR A 13 3.48 -3.20 10.76
N LEU A 14 3.18 -2.66 9.58
CA LEU A 14 3.84 -3.09 8.35
C LEU A 14 5.34 -2.84 8.44
N THR A 15 6.12 -3.83 8.01
CA THR A 15 7.57 -3.66 7.85
C THR A 15 7.86 -2.77 6.64
N SER A 16 9.09 -2.25 6.53
CA SER A 16 9.51 -1.51 5.33
C SER A 16 9.34 -2.35 4.06
N ASP A 17 9.65 -3.65 4.10
CA ASP A 17 9.53 -4.55 2.96
C ASP A 17 8.06 -4.77 2.53
N ASP A 18 7.14 -4.82 3.51
CA ASP A 18 5.70 -4.88 3.21
C ASP A 18 5.22 -3.59 2.52
N ILE A 19 5.69 -2.44 3.00
CA ILE A 19 5.35 -1.13 2.42
C ILE A 19 5.90 -1.03 0.99
N VAL A 20 7.16 -1.41 0.77
CA VAL A 20 7.78 -1.44 -0.57
C VAL A 20 6.99 -2.36 -1.50
N SER A 21 6.67 -3.57 -1.07
CA SER A 21 5.90 -4.53 -1.88
C SER A 21 4.54 -3.96 -2.28
N ARG A 22 3.85 -3.27 -1.36
CA ARG A 22 2.56 -2.61 -1.65
C ARG A 22 2.71 -1.41 -2.58
N ILE A 23 3.77 -0.60 -2.43
CA ILE A 23 4.07 0.52 -3.34
C ILE A 23 4.32 -0.01 -4.76
N LEU A 24 5.11 -1.07 -4.92
CA LEU A 24 5.39 -1.68 -6.22
C LEU A 24 4.13 -2.27 -6.84
N GLY A 25 3.32 -2.99 -6.04
CA GLY A 25 2.03 -3.53 -6.48
C GLY A 25 1.06 -2.43 -6.95
N PHE A 26 0.95 -1.33 -6.20
CA PHE A 26 0.13 -0.18 -6.59
C PHE A 26 0.67 0.50 -7.85
N THR A 27 2.00 0.63 -7.96
CA THR A 27 2.63 1.20 -9.15
C THR A 27 2.34 0.35 -10.38
N LEU A 28 2.45 -0.97 -10.28
CA LEU A 28 2.06 -1.91 -11.35
C LEU A 28 0.58 -1.75 -11.74
N PHE A 29 -0.32 -1.65 -10.76
CA PHE A 29 -1.74 -1.41 -11.01
C PHE A 29 -1.97 -0.11 -11.80
N CYS A 30 -1.30 0.99 -11.44
CA CYS A 30 -1.42 2.27 -12.15
C CYS A 30 -0.78 2.27 -13.55
N MET A 31 0.23 1.43 -13.78
CA MET A 31 1.00 1.42 -15.03
C MET A 31 0.32 0.65 -16.17
N GLY A 32 -0.65 -0.24 -15.88
CA GLY A 32 -1.29 -1.08 -16.89
C GLY A 32 -0.26 -1.86 -17.72
N PHE A 33 -0.28 -1.70 -19.05
CA PHE A 33 0.64 -2.39 -19.98
C PHE A 33 1.99 -1.68 -20.22
N SER A 34 2.38 -0.72 -19.38
CA SER A 34 3.69 -0.07 -19.50
C SER A 34 4.84 -1.07 -19.37
N ARG A 35 5.91 -0.87 -20.15
CA ARG A 35 7.14 -1.68 -20.07
C ARG A 35 8.16 -1.13 -19.05
N ALA A 36 7.86 -0.01 -18.40
CA ALA A 36 8.77 0.58 -17.42
C ALA A 36 8.84 -0.29 -16.14
N PRO A 37 10.03 -0.47 -15.55
CA PRO A 37 10.16 -1.12 -14.24
C PRO A 37 9.38 -0.37 -13.16
N ALA A 38 8.63 -1.10 -12.34
CA ALA A 38 7.78 -0.51 -11.30
C ALA A 38 8.58 0.25 -10.23
N ASP A 39 9.79 -0.21 -9.91
CA ASP A 39 10.69 0.46 -8.97
C ASP A 39 11.13 1.82 -9.51
N GLN A 40 11.48 1.90 -10.80
CA GLN A 40 11.86 3.15 -11.45
C GLN A 40 10.70 4.16 -11.44
N VAL A 41 9.47 3.71 -11.71
CA VAL A 41 8.30 4.58 -11.68
C VAL A 41 7.96 5.01 -10.26
N ALA A 42 8.06 4.11 -9.28
CA ALA A 42 7.83 4.44 -7.87
C ALA A 42 8.85 5.47 -7.35
N ARG A 43 10.12 5.38 -7.75
CA ARG A 43 11.15 6.39 -7.47
C ARG A 43 10.85 7.72 -8.16
N GLY A 44 10.48 7.69 -9.44
CA GLY A 44 10.10 8.89 -10.19
C GLY A 44 8.88 9.62 -9.60
N ARG A 45 8.04 8.90 -8.84
CA ARG A 45 6.90 9.47 -8.10
C ARG A 45 7.25 9.88 -6.67
N GLY A 46 8.50 9.68 -6.23
CA GLY A 46 8.96 9.99 -4.89
C GLY A 46 8.43 9.05 -3.80
N TRP A 47 7.89 7.89 -4.15
CA TRP A 47 7.37 6.90 -3.18
C TRP A 47 8.48 5.99 -2.63
N LEU A 48 9.49 5.73 -3.45
CA LEU A 48 10.73 5.07 -3.04
C LEU A 48 11.90 6.04 -3.21
N ASP A 49 12.91 5.91 -2.36
CA ASP A 49 14.19 6.59 -2.53
C ASP A 49 15.13 5.81 -3.47
N GLU A 50 16.34 6.34 -3.67
CA GLU A 50 17.38 5.73 -4.50
C GLU A 50 17.81 4.35 -3.98
N ALA A 51 17.69 4.08 -2.68
CA ALA A 51 17.97 2.78 -2.08
C ALA A 51 16.78 1.81 -2.20
N GLY A 52 15.66 2.23 -2.78
CA GLY A 52 14.43 1.44 -2.86
C GLY A 52 13.66 1.36 -1.54
N GLN A 53 13.98 2.22 -0.58
CA GLN A 53 13.28 2.31 0.70
C GLN A 53 12.09 3.26 0.61
N PRO A 54 11.03 3.03 1.41
CA PRO A 54 9.83 3.85 1.34
C PRO A 54 10.08 5.24 1.94
N THR A 55 9.76 6.27 1.18
CA THR A 55 9.82 7.68 1.63
C THR A 55 8.65 7.99 2.56
N ALA A 56 8.61 9.22 3.11
CA ALA A 56 7.45 9.70 3.86
C ALA A 56 6.17 9.65 3.00
N ASP A 57 6.26 10.07 1.73
CA ASP A 57 5.14 10.09 0.80
C ASP A 57 4.68 8.67 0.42
N GLY A 58 5.63 7.75 0.23
CA GLY A 58 5.31 6.34 -0.01
C GLY A 58 4.60 5.69 1.18
N LYS A 59 5.00 6.02 2.41
CA LYS A 59 4.32 5.55 3.63
C LYS A 59 2.91 6.13 3.75
N ALA A 60 2.77 7.44 3.55
CA ALA A 60 1.48 8.13 3.59
C ALA A 60 0.51 7.59 2.53
N LEU A 61 1.00 7.23 1.33
CA LEU A 61 0.23 6.56 0.30
C LEU A 61 -0.34 5.23 0.80
N ILE A 62 0.50 4.35 1.36
CA ILE A 62 0.03 3.04 1.83
C ILE A 62 -0.94 3.18 2.99
N GLU A 63 -0.70 4.11 3.91
CA GLU A 63 -1.64 4.43 4.99
C GLU A 63 -3.00 4.90 4.44
N ALA A 64 -2.99 5.79 3.44
CA ALA A 64 -4.21 6.26 2.78
C ALA A 64 -4.96 5.12 2.08
N LEU A 65 -4.27 4.22 1.37
CA LEU A 65 -4.87 3.05 0.71
C LEU A 65 -5.44 2.04 1.71
N MET A 66 -4.85 1.92 2.90
CA MET A 66 -5.30 1.03 3.96
C MET A 66 -6.42 1.63 4.82
N SER A 67 -6.61 2.95 4.80
CA SER A 67 -7.72 3.58 5.50
C SER A 67 -9.06 3.04 4.99
N ARG A 68 -9.99 2.79 5.92
CA ARG A 68 -11.32 2.19 5.64
C ARG A 68 -12.16 3.00 4.64
N ASP A 69 -11.89 4.29 4.47
CA ASP A 69 -12.55 5.13 3.47
C ASP A 69 -12.14 4.79 2.02
N SER A 70 -10.92 4.26 1.83
CA SER A 70 -10.38 3.86 0.52
C SER A 70 -10.79 2.45 0.11
N ALA A 71 -11.14 1.59 1.08
CA ALA A 71 -11.46 0.17 0.88
C ALA A 71 -12.79 -0.07 0.13
N TYR A 72 -13.72 0.88 0.14
CA TYR A 72 -14.99 0.77 -0.59
C TYR A 72 -14.86 0.99 -2.11
N GLY A 73 -13.74 1.56 -2.59
CA GLY A 73 -13.52 1.84 -4.01
C GLY A 73 -13.01 0.65 -4.82
N VAL A 74 -12.30 -0.30 -4.21
CA VAL A 74 -11.60 -1.38 -4.93
C VAL A 74 -12.46 -2.65 -5.05
N TYR A 75 -13.39 -2.90 -4.12
CA TYR A 75 -14.27 -4.07 -4.18
C TYR A 75 -15.48 -3.92 -5.13
N LYS A 76 -15.61 -2.78 -5.82
CA LYS A 76 -16.65 -2.56 -6.84
C LYS A 76 -16.09 -2.60 -8.26
N MET A 77 -15.11 -3.47 -8.50
CA MET A 77 -14.68 -3.84 -9.85
C MET A 77 -14.74 -5.35 -10.05
N VAL A 78 -15.88 -5.94 -9.66
CA VAL A 78 -16.37 -7.21 -10.20
C VAL A 78 -17.89 -7.08 -10.36
N TYR A 79 -18.30 -6.57 -11.52
CA TYR A 79 -19.48 -7.07 -12.22
C TYR A 79 -19.34 -6.78 -13.71
#